data_AF-A0A7H4M0I4-F1
#
_entry.id   AF-A0A7H4M0I4-F1
#
_cell.length_a   1.000
_cell.length_b   1.000
_cell.length_c   1.000
_cell.angle_alpha   90.00
_cell.angle_beta   90.00
_cell.angle_gamma   90.00
#
_symmetry.space_group_name_H-M   'P 1'
#
loop_
_entity.id
_entity.type
_entity.pdbx_description
1 polymer ?
#
loop_
_entity_poly.entity_id
_entity_poly.type
_entity_poly.pdbx_seq_one_letter_code
_entity_poly.pdbx_strand_id
1 'polypeptide(L)'
;MEKDLTTRYVAIVEKCAMTEVALRHILINESGKNYRIQFFKDTMALKREFQARDFSAIIFSLSGNRRSRLESLLFLHEIARYCPDTQRIILANDEAEMRLVQPSDAFSLTRYFE
;
A
#
# COMPACT_ATOMS: atom_id res chain seq x y z
N MET A 1 -8.34 27.93 10.36
CA MET A 1 -8.27 26.66 9.61
C MET A 1 -7.14 25.86 10.23
N GLU A 2 -7.45 25.02 11.22
CA GLU A 2 -6.46 24.16 11.86
C GLU A 2 -5.83 23.26 10.80
N LYS A 3 -4.55 23.47 10.50
CA LYS A 3 -3.77 22.45 9.81
C LYS A 3 -3.53 21.40 10.86
N ASP A 4 -4.32 20.35 10.84
CA ASP A 4 -4.10 19.20 11.69
C ASP A 4 -2.70 18.65 11.36
N LEU A 5 -1.74 18.90 12.25
CA LEU A 5 -0.32 18.52 12.11
C LEU A 5 -0.13 17.03 12.42
N THR A 6 -1.19 16.24 12.28
CA THR A 6 -1.19 14.81 12.55
C THR A 6 -0.34 14.11 11.50
N THR A 7 0.70 13.44 11.96
CA THR A 7 1.59 12.66 11.10
C THR A 7 0.82 11.50 10.50
N ARG A 8 0.69 11.47 9.18
CA ARG A 8 -0.02 10.44 8.42
C ARG A 8 0.92 9.31 8.05
N TYR A 9 0.68 8.13 8.58
CA TYR A 9 1.46 6.95 8.23
C TYR A 9 1.01 6.37 6.89
N VAL A 10 1.98 6.02 6.06
CA VAL A 10 1.79 5.34 4.77
C VAL A 10 2.60 4.05 4.80
N ALA A 11 1.92 2.92 4.64
CA ALA A 11 2.56 1.62 4.53
C ALA A 11 2.81 1.29 3.06
N ILE A 12 3.99 0.74 2.75
CA ILE A 12 4.34 0.23 1.43
C ILE A 12 4.80 -1.20 1.58
N VAL A 13 4.08 -2.14 0.97
CA VAL A 13 4.48 -3.55 0.93
C VAL A 13 5.08 -3.86 -0.43
N GLU A 14 6.41 -3.97 -0.45
CA GLU A 14 7.21 -4.20 -1.65
C GLU A 14 8.36 -5.17 -1.37
N LYS A 15 8.47 -6.20 -2.21
CA LYS A 15 9.53 -7.21 -2.14
C LYS A 15 10.74 -6.84 -2.99
N CYS A 16 10.51 -6.21 -4.14
CA CYS A 16 11.55 -5.83 -5.09
C CYS A 16 12.41 -4.70 -4.51
N ALA A 17 13.70 -4.98 -4.30
CA ALA A 17 14.64 -3.99 -3.78
C ALA A 17 14.78 -2.77 -4.72
N MET A 18 14.73 -2.98 -6.03
CA MET A 18 14.80 -1.90 -7.02
C MET A 18 13.57 -0.99 -6.95
N THR A 19 12.37 -1.57 -6.90
CA THR A 19 11.13 -0.80 -6.77
C THR A 19 11.07 -0.06 -5.44
N GLU A 20 11.53 -0.68 -4.35
CA GLU A 20 11.64 0.01 -3.05
C GLU A 20 12.56 1.23 -3.12
N VAL A 21 13.75 1.10 -3.72
CA VAL A 21 14.67 2.23 -3.88
C VAL A 21 14.04 3.34 -4.72
N ALA A 22 13.37 2.98 -5.83
CA ALA A 22 12.66 3.95 -6.66
C ALA A 22 11.55 4.67 -5.88
N LEU A 23 10.70 3.94 -5.15
CA LEU A 23 9.64 4.51 -4.32
C LEU A 23 10.20 5.39 -3.20
N ARG A 24 11.32 4.99 -2.57
CA ARG A 24 12.00 5.83 -1.58
C ARG A 24 12.42 7.15 -2.20
N HIS A 25 13.03 7.15 -3.39
CA HIS A 25 13.42 8.38 -4.07
C HIS A 25 12.24 9.26 -4.46
N ILE A 26 11.17 8.67 -5.02
CA ILE A 26 9.97 9.40 -5.44
C ILE A 26 9.28 10.05 -4.24
N LEU A 27 9.17 9.32 -3.12
CA LEU A 27 8.38 9.74 -1.98
C LEU A 27 9.19 10.51 -0.91
N ILE A 28 10.52 10.49 -0.96
CA ILE A 28 11.40 11.27 -0.07
C ILE A 28 11.09 12.76 -0.14
N ASN A 29 10.80 13.29 -1.32
CA ASN A 29 10.47 14.72 -1.51
C ASN A 29 9.11 15.11 -0.89
N GLU A 30 8.24 14.13 -0.61
CA GLU A 30 6.93 14.34 0.00
C GLU A 30 6.94 14.04 1.53
N SER A 31 8.00 13.39 2.04
CA SER A 31 8.14 13.05 3.46
C SER A 31 8.30 14.25 4.41
N GLY A 32 8.43 15.47 3.88
CA GLY A 32 8.41 16.72 4.64
C GLY A 32 7.01 17.30 4.93
N LYS A 33 5.94 16.75 4.32
CA LYS A 33 4.58 17.34 4.36
C LYS A 33 3.60 16.61 5.29
N ASN A 34 4.09 16.14 6.45
CA ASN A 34 3.35 15.37 7.46
C ASN A 34 3.14 13.88 7.15
N TYR A 35 3.83 13.30 6.17
CA TYR A 35 3.72 11.87 5.86
C TYR A 35 4.93 11.07 6.37
N ARG A 36 4.67 9.95 7.05
CA ARG A 36 5.70 8.97 7.44
C ARG A 36 5.53 7.68 6.67
N ILE A 37 6.52 7.37 5.85
CA ILE A 37 6.49 6.20 4.97
C ILE A 37 7.23 5.05 5.63
N GLN A 38 6.59 3.88 5.68
CA GLN A 38 7.16 2.65 6.22
C GLN A 38 7.11 1.55 5.16
N PHE A 39 8.25 0.90 4.95
CA PHE A 39 8.39 -0.18 3.98
C PHE A 39 8.35 -1.53 4.69
N PHE A 40 7.63 -2.47 4.10
CA PHE A 40 7.44 -3.83 4.58
C PHE A 40 7.74 -4.81 3.45
N LYS A 41 8.38 -5.93 3.78
CA LYS A 41 8.69 -6.99 2.80
C LYS A 41 7.52 -7.94 2.55
N ASP A 42 6.58 -7.99 3.49
CA ASP A 42 5.41 -8.84 3.38
C ASP A 42 4.23 -8.30 4.19
N THR A 43 3.06 -8.82 3.87
CA THR A 43 1.77 -8.49 4.50
C THR A 43 1.75 -8.83 5.99
N MET A 44 2.50 -9.85 6.42
CA MET A 44 2.51 -10.27 7.83
C MET A 44 3.25 -9.27 8.71
N ALA A 45 4.35 -8.69 8.21
CA ALA A 45 5.06 -7.60 8.87
C ALA A 45 4.16 -6.37 9.01
N LEU A 46 3.44 -6.00 7.95
CA LEU A 46 2.48 -4.90 8.01
C LEU A 46 1.35 -5.18 9.02
N LYS A 47 0.76 -6.38 9.00
CA LYS A 47 -0.33 -6.76 9.93
C LYS A 47 0.04 -6.57 11.40
N ARG A 48 1.31 -6.82 11.77
CA ARG A 48 1.78 -6.62 13.16
C ARG A 48 1.82 -5.14 13.53
N GLU A 49 2.35 -4.29 12.64
CA GLU A 49 2.39 -2.84 12.89
C GLU A 49 1.00 -2.19 12.80
N PHE A 50 0.11 -2.73 11.97
CA PHE A 50 -1.26 -2.24 11.80
C PHE A 50 -2.06 -2.29 13.12
N GLN A 51 -1.70 -3.16 14.06
CA GLN A 51 -2.33 -3.21 15.39
C GLN A 51 -1.96 -2.03 16.29
N ALA A 52 -0.85 -1.35 16.00
CA ALA A 52 -0.28 -0.31 16.86
C ALA A 52 -0.29 1.09 16.21
N ARG A 53 -0.64 1.19 14.93
CA ARG A 53 -0.54 2.42 14.15
C ARG A 53 -1.71 2.58 13.20
N ASP A 54 -2.22 3.80 13.11
CA ASP A 54 -3.23 4.16 12.13
C ASP A 54 -2.57 4.57 10.80
N PHE A 55 -2.79 3.76 9.77
CA PHE A 55 -2.31 4.04 8.43
C PHE A 55 -3.38 4.77 7.62
N SER A 56 -3.00 5.94 7.10
CA SER A 56 -3.83 6.74 6.19
C SER A 56 -3.88 6.16 4.78
N ALA A 57 -2.81 5.49 4.37
CA ALA A 57 -2.74 4.83 3.07
C ALA A 57 -1.86 3.57 3.15
N ILE A 58 -2.17 2.60 2.30
CA ILE A 58 -1.40 1.38 2.08
C ILE A 58 -1.18 1.21 0.59
N ILE A 59 0.08 1.06 0.19
CA ILE A 59 0.52 0.79 -1.18
C ILE A 59 1.02 -0.66 -1.22
N PHE A 60 0.49 -1.47 -2.12
CA PHE A 60 0.80 -2.89 -2.24
C PHE A 60 1.29 -3.24 -3.63
N SER A 61 2.46 -3.85 -3.74
CA SER A 61 2.86 -4.52 -4.97
C SER A 61 2.34 -5.95 -4.99
N LEU A 62 1.64 -6.33 -6.06
CA LEU A 62 1.19 -7.71 -6.21
C LEU A 62 2.39 -8.62 -6.45
N SER A 63 2.39 -9.75 -5.74
CA SER A 63 3.44 -10.76 -5.90
C SER A 63 3.07 -11.71 -7.05
N GLY A 64 4.05 -12.06 -7.87
CA GLY A 64 3.91 -13.17 -8.82
C GLY A 64 3.62 -14.51 -8.12
N ASN A 65 4.06 -14.68 -6.86
CA ASN A 65 3.74 -15.85 -6.05
C ASN A 65 2.25 -15.88 -5.66
N ARG A 66 1.55 -16.93 -6.08
CA ARG A 66 0.10 -17.10 -5.84
C ARG A 66 -0.30 -16.99 -4.37
N ARG A 67 0.47 -17.57 -3.45
CA ARG A 67 0.14 -17.57 -2.02
C ARG A 67 0.28 -16.18 -1.42
N SER A 68 1.43 -15.52 -1.64
CA SER A 68 1.64 -14.15 -1.16
C SER A 68 0.65 -13.16 -1.78
N ARG A 69 0.27 -13.37 -3.04
CA ARG A 69 -0.76 -12.57 -3.70
C ARG A 69 -2.11 -12.71 -3.02
N LEU A 70 -2.55 -13.95 -2.78
CA LEU A 70 -3.82 -14.23 -2.09
C LEU A 70 -3.82 -13.62 -0.67
N GLU A 71 -2.73 -13.79 0.08
CA GLU A 71 -2.58 -13.22 1.42
C GLU A 71 -2.69 -11.67 1.41
N SER A 72 -2.12 -11.02 0.40
CA SER A 72 -2.21 -9.56 0.22
C SER A 72 -3.63 -9.11 -0.12
N LEU A 73 -4.30 -9.80 -1.05
CA LEU A 73 -5.68 -9.48 -1.45
C LEU A 73 -6.67 -9.68 -0.29
N LEU A 74 -6.53 -10.76 0.48
CA LEU A 74 -7.35 -11.01 1.67
C LEU A 74 -7.17 -9.90 2.71
N PHE A 75 -5.94 -9.45 2.95
CA PHE A 75 -5.68 -8.35 3.86
C PHE A 75 -6.27 -7.03 3.34
N LEU A 76 -6.14 -6.73 2.06
CA LEU A 76 -6.71 -5.53 1.46
C LEU A 76 -8.24 -5.52 1.57
N HIS A 77 -8.90 -6.67 1.39
CA HIS A 77 -10.34 -6.82 1.60
C HIS A 77 -10.73 -6.62 3.08
N GLU A 78 -9.93 -7.15 4.01
CA GLU A 78 -10.11 -6.93 5.46
C GLU A 78 -10.04 -5.42 5.80
N ILE A 79 -9.02 -4.71 5.31
CA ILE A 79 -8.89 -3.27 5.51
C ILE A 79 -10.05 -2.51 4.86
N ALA A 80 -10.51 -2.89 3.67
CA ALA A 80 -11.66 -2.25 3.03
C ALA A 80 -12.93 -2.34 3.88
N ARG A 81 -13.07 -3.39 4.68
CA ARG A 81 -14.22 -3.60 5.57
C ARG A 81 -14.08 -2.88 6.92
N TYR A 82 -12.90 -2.92 7.54
CA TYR A 82 -12.69 -2.43 8.90
C TYR A 82 -12.15 -1.00 8.98
N CYS A 83 -11.40 -0.57 7.97
CA CYS A 83 -10.78 0.76 7.88
C CYS A 83 -11.09 1.36 6.49
N PRO A 84 -12.37 1.65 6.20
CA PRO A 84 -12.80 2.08 4.87
C PRO A 84 -12.07 3.35 4.40
N ASP A 85 -11.74 4.25 5.33
CA ASP A 85 -11.05 5.52 5.10
C ASP A 85 -9.56 5.37 4.75
N THR A 86 -8.95 4.21 5.05
CA THR A 86 -7.56 3.94 4.67
C THR A 86 -7.48 3.79 3.15
N GLN A 87 -6.74 4.69 2.49
CA GLN A 87 -6.55 4.61 1.05
C GLN A 87 -5.76 3.35 0.69
N ARG A 88 -6.26 2.56 -0.25
CA ARG A 88 -5.62 1.31 -0.69
C ARG A 88 -5.22 1.47 -2.15
N ILE A 89 -3.92 1.39 -2.42
CA ILE A 89 -3.30 1.55 -3.75
C ILE A 89 -2.60 0.24 -4.09
N ILE A 90 -2.86 -0.29 -5.29
CA ILE A 90 -2.22 -1.51 -5.77
C ILE A 90 -1.30 -1.17 -6.94
N LEU A 91 -0.03 -1.53 -6.80
CA LEU A 91 0.97 -1.52 -7.85
C LEU A 91 0.88 -2.87 -8.57
N ALA A 92 0.19 -2.87 -9.71
CA ALA A 92 0.09 -4.02 -10.58
C ALA A 92 1.18 -3.94 -11.66
N ASN A 93 1.88 -5.06 -11.88
CA ASN A 93 2.97 -5.14 -12.84
C ASN A 93 2.47 -5.31 -14.28
N ASP A 94 1.24 -5.77 -14.51
CA ASP A 94 0.66 -5.91 -15.84
C ASP A 94 -0.89 -5.88 -15.79
N GLU A 95 -1.52 -5.93 -16.97
CA GLU A 95 -2.99 -5.97 -17.06
C GLU A 95 -3.61 -7.25 -16.50
N ALA A 96 -2.88 -8.37 -16.51
CA ALA A 96 -3.38 -9.61 -15.93
C ALA A 96 -3.48 -9.49 -14.40
N GLU A 97 -2.48 -8.87 -13.77
CA GLU A 97 -2.51 -8.53 -12.34
C GLU A 97 -3.58 -7.52 -11.99
N MET A 98 -3.80 -6.50 -12.82
CA MET A 98 -4.91 -5.56 -12.63
C MET A 98 -6.27 -6.28 -12.63
N ARG A 99 -6.48 -7.26 -13.52
CA ARG A 99 -7.75 -8.02 -13.59
C ARG A 99 -8.00 -8.91 -12.37
N LEU A 100 -6.97 -9.20 -11.57
CA LEU A 100 -7.14 -9.92 -10.30
C LEU A 100 -7.80 -9.06 -9.23
N VAL A 101 -7.80 -7.74 -9.43
CA VAL A 101 -8.42 -6.75 -8.56
C VAL A 101 -9.69 -6.28 -9.26
N GLN A 102 -10.83 -6.89 -8.91
CA GLN A 102 -12.11 -6.58 -9.56
C GLN A 102 -12.67 -5.22 -9.09
N PRO A 103 -13.45 -4.50 -9.92
CA PRO A 103 -13.99 -3.16 -9.61
C PRO A 103 -14.97 -3.10 -8.42
N SER A 104 -15.45 -4.24 -7.92
CA SER A 104 -16.33 -4.30 -6.75
C SER A 104 -15.61 -4.01 -5.44
N ASP A 105 -14.29 -4.10 -5.44
CA ASP A 105 -13.46 -3.79 -4.28
C ASP A 105 -12.96 -2.34 -4.42
N ALA A 106 -13.34 -1.46 -3.50
CA ALA A 106 -13.02 -0.03 -3.53
C ALA A 106 -11.50 0.22 -3.41
N PHE A 107 -10.76 0.09 -4.52
CA PHE A 107 -9.33 0.32 -4.64
C PHE A 107 -9.05 1.48 -5.60
N SER A 108 -8.12 2.37 -5.21
CA SER A 108 -7.56 3.34 -6.16
C SER A 108 -6.47 2.64 -6.98
N LEU A 109 -6.79 2.30 -8.22
CA LEU A 109 -5.85 1.68 -9.16
C LEU A 109 -5.05 2.78 -9.86
N THR A 110 -3.72 2.79 -9.66
CA THR A 110 -2.80 3.68 -10.37
C THR A 110 -1.82 2.84 -11.17
N ARG A 111 -1.82 2.98 -12.50
CA ARG A 111 -0.80 2.39 -13.37
C ARG A 111 0.56 3.03 -13.06
N TYR A 112 1.58 2.21 -12.86
CA TYR A 112 2.97 2.63 -12.99
C TYR A 112 3.53 1.96 -14.24
N PHE A 113 3.68 2.73 -15.31
CA PHE A 113 4.50 2.33 -16.45
C PHE A 113 5.06 3.59 -17.11
N GLU A 114 6.39 3.65 -17.18
CA GLU A 114 7.10 3.74 -18.46
C GLU A 114 8.02 2.52 -18.58
#